data_AF-A0A966TQJ8-F1
#
_entry.id   AF-A0A966TQJ8-F1
#
_cell.length_a   1.000
_cell.length_b   1.000
_cell.length_c   1.000
_cell.angle_alpha   90.00
_cell.angle_beta   90.00
_cell.angle_gamma   90.00
#
_symmetry.space_group_name_H-M   'P 1'
#
loop_
_entity.id
_entity.type
_entity.pdbx_description
1 polymer ?
#
loop_
_entity_poly.entity_id
_entity_poly.type
_entity_poly.pdbx_seq_one_letter_code
_entity_poly.pdbx_strand_id
1 'polypeptide(L)'
;MAQRVDRANTDYLSSYNQVQAVVASLNRDIDILAWTKALSQNRLKFIYFQQMLFPVKKKSILHDFRFTRIDAWLSPSEYLLNQVKMNTNILDEKLIKVPLGIETASFLQAKSKRADVKIEWGLSPDKNYIGLLGRIDPMKGQALLIEAFGRLKNRFPNWNLLFVGETSLHLKTDVYSKKVTEEINRQELTERVRFLPFTNEPWKFFAATDV
;
A
#
# COMPACT_ATOMS: atom_id res chain seq x y z
N MET A 1 20.59 2.59 -52.17
CA MET A 1 20.99 3.91 -51.68
C MET A 1 20.73 3.95 -50.17
N ALA A 2 21.66 3.40 -49.39
CA ALA A 2 21.56 3.30 -47.95
C ALA A 2 22.08 4.60 -47.33
N GLN A 3 21.18 5.39 -46.73
CA GLN A 3 21.59 6.54 -45.95
C GLN A 3 22.29 6.04 -44.68
N ARG A 4 23.55 6.42 -44.59
CA ARG A 4 24.47 6.22 -43.47
C ARG A 4 23.88 6.94 -42.27
N VAL A 5 23.38 6.20 -41.28
CA VAL A 5 22.94 6.76 -40.00
C VAL A 5 24.16 7.38 -39.31
N ASP A 6 24.04 8.65 -38.98
CA ASP A 6 25.08 9.49 -38.37
C ASP A 6 25.68 8.86 -37.11
N ARG A 7 27.01 8.87 -37.03
CA ARG A 7 27.81 8.46 -35.86
C ARG A 7 27.59 9.35 -34.62
N ALA A 8 26.88 10.46 -34.74
CA ALA A 8 26.62 11.38 -33.63
C ALA A 8 25.53 10.88 -32.66
N ASN A 9 24.65 9.96 -33.08
CA ASN A 9 23.62 9.37 -32.21
C ASN A 9 24.08 8.13 -31.44
N THR A 10 25.31 7.64 -31.71
CA THR A 10 25.85 6.46 -31.03
C THR A 10 26.40 6.80 -29.64
N ASP A 11 26.79 8.06 -29.42
CA ASP A 11 27.35 8.53 -28.15
C ASP A 11 26.28 8.74 -27.07
N TYR A 12 25.03 9.07 -27.44
CA TYR A 12 23.93 9.26 -26.48
C TYR A 12 23.47 7.94 -25.83
N LEU A 13 23.66 6.80 -26.51
CA LEU A 13 23.39 5.46 -25.96
C LEU A 13 24.60 4.88 -25.22
N SER A 14 25.81 5.39 -25.49
CA SER A 14 27.05 4.93 -24.84
C SER A 14 27.16 5.34 -23.37
N SER A 15 26.48 6.42 -22.95
CA SER A 15 26.41 6.86 -21.55
C SER A 15 25.53 5.95 -20.68
N TYR A 16 24.64 5.16 -21.29
CA TYR A 16 23.77 4.18 -20.60
C TYR A 16 24.42 2.81 -20.35
N ASN A 17 25.64 2.57 -20.86
CA ASN A 17 26.38 1.31 -20.65
C ASN A 17 26.84 1.08 -19.19
N GLN A 18 26.44 1.93 -18.25
CA GLN A 18 26.86 1.87 -16.84
C GLN A 18 25.78 1.32 -15.90
N VAL A 19 24.55 1.07 -16.36
CA VAL A 19 23.48 0.55 -15.48
C VAL A 19 23.73 -0.93 -15.19
N GLN A 20 24.16 -1.23 -13.96
CA GLN A 20 24.44 -2.59 -13.51
C GLN A 20 23.22 -3.28 -12.89
N ALA A 21 22.27 -2.50 -12.36
CA ALA A 21 21.08 -3.01 -11.70
C ALA A 21 19.86 -2.12 -11.93
N VAL A 22 18.69 -2.74 -12.04
CA VAL A 22 17.38 -2.08 -12.06
C VAL A 22 16.49 -2.71 -10.99
N VAL A 23 15.83 -1.85 -10.22
CA VAL A 23 14.77 -2.23 -9.28
C VAL A 23 13.44 -1.78 -9.87
N ALA A 24 12.51 -2.71 -10.08
CA ALA A 24 11.16 -2.39 -10.57
C ALA A 24 10.09 -2.81 -9.57
N SER A 25 9.01 -2.05 -9.49
CA SER A 25 7.89 -2.32 -8.57
C SER A 25 6.57 -2.60 -9.29
N LEU A 26 6.45 -2.21 -10.56
CA LEU A 26 5.24 -2.43 -11.33
C LEU A 26 5.31 -3.79 -12.05
N ASN A 27 4.21 -4.55 -11.96
CA ASN A 27 4.07 -5.83 -12.67
C ASN A 27 4.27 -5.69 -14.19
N ARG A 28 3.92 -4.54 -14.76
CA ARG A 28 4.04 -4.28 -16.21
C ARG A 28 5.50 -4.20 -16.69
N ASP A 29 6.42 -3.82 -15.80
CA ASP A 29 7.83 -3.64 -16.13
C ASP A 29 8.59 -4.97 -16.17
N ILE A 30 8.02 -6.04 -15.60
CA ILE A 30 8.65 -7.36 -15.57
C ILE A 30 8.94 -7.87 -16.98
N ASP A 31 8.01 -7.67 -17.92
CA ASP A 31 8.17 -8.18 -19.28
C ASP A 31 9.33 -7.50 -20.00
N ILE A 32 9.31 -6.16 -20.06
CA ILE A 32 10.35 -5.40 -20.74
C ILE A 32 11.72 -5.61 -20.11
N LEU A 33 11.80 -5.72 -18.77
CA LEU A 33 13.07 -5.94 -18.08
C LEU A 33 13.60 -7.37 -18.22
N ALA A 34 12.72 -8.38 -18.27
CA ALA A 34 13.12 -9.75 -18.55
C ALA A 34 13.74 -9.87 -19.95
N TRP A 35 13.13 -9.26 -20.96
CA TRP A 35 13.68 -9.21 -22.32
C TRP A 35 14.97 -8.38 -22.38
N THR A 36 15.00 -7.21 -21.73
CA THR A 36 16.21 -6.36 -21.67
C THR A 36 17.39 -7.11 -21.06
N LYS A 37 17.16 -7.87 -19.97
CA LYS A 37 18.19 -8.72 -19.36
C LYS A 37 18.63 -9.84 -20.30
N ALA A 38 17.70 -10.48 -21.00
CA ALA A 38 18.03 -11.53 -21.97
C ALA A 38 18.90 -11.00 -23.12
N LEU A 39 18.54 -9.85 -23.69
CA LEU A 39 19.26 -9.20 -24.79
C LEU A 39 20.61 -8.61 -24.37
N SER A 40 20.74 -8.17 -23.11
CA SER A 40 22.00 -7.68 -22.53
C SER A 40 22.94 -8.79 -22.06
N GLN A 41 22.73 -10.05 -22.49
CA GLN A 41 23.55 -11.21 -22.09
C GLN A 41 23.62 -11.37 -20.56
N ASN A 42 22.52 -11.07 -19.85
CA ASN A 42 22.43 -11.09 -18.38
C ASN A 42 23.39 -10.14 -17.63
N ARG A 43 23.95 -9.13 -18.30
CA ARG A 43 24.81 -8.12 -17.65
C ARG A 43 24.03 -7.24 -16.66
N LEU A 44 22.74 -7.04 -16.90
CA LEU A 44 21.84 -6.31 -16.02
C LEU A 44 21.36 -7.17 -14.85
N LYS A 45 21.49 -6.68 -13.61
CA LYS A 45 20.78 -7.22 -12.45
C LYS A 45 19.36 -6.70 -12.42
N PHE A 46 18.38 -7.59 -12.32
CA PHE A 46 16.97 -7.28 -12.27
C PHE A 46 16.39 -7.70 -10.92
N ILE A 47 16.05 -6.70 -10.12
CA ILE A 47 15.41 -6.86 -8.81
C ILE A 47 13.96 -6.41 -8.96
N TYR A 48 13.02 -7.24 -8.50
CA TYR A 48 11.61 -6.91 -8.50
C TYR A 48 11.12 -6.70 -7.07
N PHE A 49 10.53 -5.54 -6.76
CA PHE A 49 9.94 -5.26 -5.45
C PHE A 49 8.42 -5.26 -5.51
N GLN A 50 7.81 -6.34 -5.05
CA GLN A 50 6.37 -6.56 -5.07
C GLN A 50 5.64 -5.61 -4.10
N GLN A 51 4.73 -4.79 -4.63
CA GLN A 51 3.86 -3.91 -3.83
C GLN A 51 2.41 -4.40 -3.75
N MET A 52 2.04 -5.38 -4.59
CA MET A 52 0.65 -5.80 -4.79
C MET A 52 0.47 -7.30 -4.56
N LEU A 53 -0.76 -7.69 -4.23
CA LEU A 53 -1.17 -9.09 -4.16
C LEU A 53 -0.90 -9.81 -5.48
N PHE A 54 -0.56 -11.09 -5.36
CA PHE A 54 -0.29 -11.97 -6.50
C PHE A 54 -1.14 -13.24 -6.38
N PRO A 55 -2.47 -13.16 -6.51
CA PRO A 55 -3.36 -14.27 -6.18
C PRO A 55 -3.50 -15.30 -7.32
N VAL A 56 -3.09 -14.95 -8.54
CA VAL A 56 -3.30 -15.77 -9.74
C VAL A 56 -2.06 -16.62 -10.02
N LYS A 57 -2.28 -17.90 -10.34
CA LYS A 57 -1.22 -18.81 -10.82
C LYS A 57 -0.63 -18.30 -12.13
N LYS A 58 0.69 -18.12 -12.16
CA LYS A 58 1.49 -17.69 -13.32
C LYS A 58 2.67 -18.63 -13.51
N LYS A 59 2.36 -19.84 -13.99
CA LYS A 59 3.30 -20.96 -14.22
C LYS A 59 3.38 -21.38 -15.69
N SER A 60 2.96 -20.52 -16.62
CA SER A 60 3.11 -20.80 -18.04
C SER A 60 4.54 -20.56 -18.49
N ILE A 61 4.95 -21.14 -19.62
CA ILE A 61 6.31 -21.01 -20.18
C ILE A 61 6.74 -19.53 -20.29
N LEU A 62 5.84 -18.65 -20.73
CA LEU A 62 6.14 -17.22 -20.85
C LEU A 62 6.32 -16.54 -19.48
N HIS A 63 5.54 -16.95 -18.47
CA HIS A 63 5.72 -16.46 -17.10
C HIS A 63 7.01 -16.97 -16.48
N ASP A 64 7.31 -18.25 -16.64
CA ASP A 64 8.54 -18.86 -16.13
C ASP A 64 9.77 -18.22 -16.79
N PHE A 65 9.76 -17.99 -18.10
CA PHE A 65 10.80 -17.23 -18.77
C PHE A 65 10.99 -15.85 -18.15
N ARG A 66 9.91 -15.09 -17.91
CA ARG A 66 9.99 -13.74 -17.33
C ARG A 66 10.51 -13.76 -15.89
N PHE A 67 10.03 -14.68 -15.05
CA PHE A 67 10.36 -14.70 -13.62
C PHE A 67 11.73 -15.32 -13.34
N THR A 68 12.17 -16.30 -14.13
CA THR A 68 13.53 -16.86 -14.00
C THR A 68 14.63 -15.83 -14.25
N ARG A 69 14.32 -14.74 -14.96
CA ARG A 69 15.21 -13.60 -15.23
C ARG A 69 15.30 -12.61 -14.07
N ILE A 70 14.42 -12.68 -13.08
CA ILE A 70 14.55 -11.90 -11.85
C ILE A 70 15.70 -12.49 -11.04
N ASP A 71 16.64 -11.66 -10.61
CA ASP A 71 17.76 -12.08 -9.74
C ASP A 71 17.34 -12.09 -8.27
N ALA A 72 16.49 -11.13 -7.86
CA ALA A 72 15.91 -11.07 -6.53
C ALA A 72 14.47 -10.53 -6.57
N TRP A 73 13.56 -11.23 -5.90
CA TRP A 73 12.17 -10.83 -5.73
C TRP A 73 11.96 -10.42 -4.27
N LEU A 74 11.90 -9.12 -4.05
CA LEU A 74 11.65 -8.52 -2.76
C LEU A 74 10.15 -8.47 -2.50
N SER A 75 9.74 -8.79 -1.27
CA SER A 75 8.34 -8.70 -0.86
C SER A 75 8.22 -8.20 0.58
N PRO A 76 7.22 -7.35 0.90
CA PRO A 76 7.14 -6.71 2.20
C PRO A 76 6.62 -7.59 3.33
N SER A 77 6.11 -8.79 3.02
CA SER A 77 5.58 -9.71 4.03
C SER A 77 5.74 -11.17 3.63
N GLU A 78 5.75 -12.06 4.63
CA GLU A 78 5.75 -13.51 4.43
C GLU A 78 4.50 -13.97 3.67
N TYR A 79 3.36 -13.32 3.91
CA TYR A 79 2.11 -13.62 3.21
C TYR A 79 2.27 -13.47 1.68
N LEU A 80 2.90 -12.38 1.23
CA LEU A 80 3.11 -12.15 -0.19
C LEU A 80 4.19 -13.06 -0.78
N LEU A 81 5.25 -13.38 -0.03
CA LEU A 81 6.24 -14.38 -0.45
C LEU A 81 5.59 -15.74 -0.67
N ASN A 82 4.74 -16.19 0.26
CA ASN A 82 4.02 -17.45 0.14
C ASN A 82 3.09 -17.47 -1.07
N GLN A 83 2.45 -16.34 -1.41
CA GLN A 83 1.68 -16.24 -2.65
C GLN A 83 2.56 -16.46 -3.89
N VAL A 84 3.76 -15.87 -3.93
CA VAL A 84 4.68 -16.03 -5.06
C VAL A 84 5.16 -17.48 -5.17
N LYS A 85 5.52 -18.12 -4.05
CA LYS A 85 5.90 -19.56 -4.01
C LYS A 85 4.80 -20.46 -4.56
N MET A 86 3.56 -20.21 -4.15
CA MET A 86 2.42 -21.01 -4.59
C MET A 86 2.10 -20.79 -6.07
N ASN A 87 2.24 -19.55 -6.55
CA ASN A 87 1.72 -19.13 -7.84
C ASN A 87 2.75 -19.04 -8.96
N THR A 88 4.04 -19.22 -8.68
CA THR A 88 5.11 -19.17 -9.70
C THR A 88 6.05 -20.37 -9.56
N ASN A 89 6.99 -20.51 -10.49
CA ASN A 89 8.09 -21.48 -10.42
C ASN A 89 9.44 -20.80 -10.12
N ILE A 90 9.43 -19.59 -9.54
CA ILE A 90 10.66 -18.91 -9.13
C ILE A 90 11.31 -19.69 -7.99
N LEU A 91 12.63 -19.71 -7.97
CA LEU A 91 13.41 -20.42 -6.95
C LEU A 91 13.33 -19.69 -5.61
N ASP A 92 13.21 -20.44 -4.52
CA ASP A 92 13.03 -19.93 -3.16
C ASP A 92 14.20 -19.05 -2.71
N GLU A 93 15.43 -19.32 -3.13
CA GLU A 93 16.60 -18.51 -2.78
C GLU A 93 16.57 -17.09 -3.38
N LYS A 94 15.72 -16.84 -4.38
CA LYS A 94 15.52 -15.52 -4.97
C LYS A 94 14.48 -14.69 -4.21
N LEU A 95 13.72 -15.31 -3.32
CA LEU A 95 12.61 -14.70 -2.60
C LEU A 95 13.13 -14.11 -1.28
N ILE A 96 13.08 -12.78 -1.15
CA ILE A 96 13.65 -12.06 -0.02
C ILE A 96 12.58 -11.19 0.64
N LYS A 97 12.40 -11.33 1.95
CA LYS A 97 11.51 -10.45 2.71
C LYS A 97 12.20 -9.12 3.00
N VAL A 98 11.63 -8.03 2.53
CA VAL A 98 12.07 -6.66 2.81
C VAL A 98 10.85 -5.81 3.18
N PRO A 99 10.59 -5.57 4.48
CA PRO A 99 9.47 -4.74 4.92
C PRO A 99 9.53 -3.32 4.34
N LEU A 100 8.37 -2.69 4.15
CA LEU A 100 8.32 -1.28 3.74
C LEU A 100 8.83 -0.40 4.88
N GLY A 101 9.76 0.49 4.57
CA GLY A 101 10.16 1.56 5.46
C GLY A 101 9.16 2.70 5.47
N ILE A 102 9.13 3.44 6.58
CA ILE A 102 8.39 4.70 6.71
C ILE A 102 9.35 5.81 7.18
N GLU A 103 9.03 7.06 6.85
CA GLU A 103 9.62 8.22 7.51
C GLU A 103 9.19 8.18 8.99
N THR A 104 10.13 8.34 9.93
CA THR A 104 9.86 8.12 11.37
C THR A 104 9.87 9.40 12.19
N ALA A 105 10.57 10.45 11.76
CA ALA A 105 10.74 11.68 12.52
C ALA A 105 9.41 12.34 12.86
N SER A 106 8.46 12.32 11.91
CA SER A 106 7.12 12.89 12.12
C SER A 106 6.31 12.11 13.17
N PHE A 107 6.50 10.78 13.25
CA PHE A 107 5.79 9.91 14.18
C PHE A 107 6.33 9.99 15.60
N LEU A 108 7.63 10.28 15.76
CA LEU A 108 8.24 10.45 17.08
C LEU A 108 7.62 11.61 17.87
N GLN A 109 7.10 12.63 17.18
CA GLN A 109 6.46 13.81 17.78
C GLN A 109 4.93 13.67 17.92
N ALA A 110 4.34 12.57 17.44
CA ALA A 110 2.87 12.41 17.39
C ALA A 110 2.25 12.53 18.79
N LYS A 111 2.87 11.89 19.80
CA LYS A 111 2.35 11.90 21.17
C LYS A 111 2.33 13.30 21.79
N SER A 112 3.38 14.11 21.58
CA SER A 112 3.45 15.45 22.15
C SER A 112 2.48 16.44 21.47
N LYS A 113 2.12 16.20 20.21
CA LYS A 113 1.22 17.06 19.42
C LYS A 113 -0.25 16.64 19.48
N ARG A 114 -0.58 15.63 20.29
CA ARG A 114 -1.92 15.03 20.36
C ARG A 114 -3.05 16.03 20.60
N ALA A 115 -2.91 16.92 21.58
CA ALA A 115 -3.95 17.89 21.92
C ALA A 115 -4.19 18.88 20.77
N ASP A 116 -3.09 19.42 20.22
CA ASP A 116 -3.12 20.36 19.10
C ASP A 116 -3.76 19.73 17.85
N VAL A 117 -3.41 18.49 17.52
CA VAL A 117 -3.97 17.77 16.38
C VAL A 117 -5.46 17.48 16.58
N LYS A 118 -5.89 17.10 17.80
CA LYS A 118 -7.32 16.91 18.07
C LYS A 118 -8.09 18.21 17.85
N ILE A 119 -7.58 19.33 18.35
CA ILE A 119 -8.20 20.65 18.16
C ILE A 119 -8.22 21.03 16.67
N GLU A 120 -7.10 20.86 15.95
CA GLU A 120 -6.97 21.10 14.51
C GLU A 120 -8.04 20.32 13.72
N TRP A 121 -8.31 19.07 14.12
CA TRP A 121 -9.26 18.18 13.47
C TRP A 121 -10.70 18.32 13.98
N GLY A 122 -10.99 19.30 14.83
CA GLY A 122 -12.33 19.50 15.41
C GLY A 122 -12.77 18.36 16.33
N LEU A 123 -11.81 17.61 16.88
CA LEU A 123 -12.04 16.53 17.84
C LEU A 123 -11.98 17.08 19.27
N SER A 124 -12.70 16.43 20.17
CA SER A 124 -12.67 16.80 21.59
C SER A 124 -11.37 16.31 22.22
N PRO A 125 -10.54 17.19 22.83
CA PRO A 125 -9.27 16.79 23.43
C PRO A 125 -9.46 15.81 24.61
N ASP A 126 -10.58 15.93 25.32
CA ASP A 126 -10.92 15.14 26.53
C ASP A 126 -11.55 13.77 26.21
N LYS A 127 -11.83 13.48 24.94
CA LYS A 127 -12.38 12.19 24.51
C LYS A 127 -11.27 11.29 23.97
N ASN A 128 -11.48 9.98 24.09
CA ASN A 128 -10.59 8.97 23.54
C ASN A 128 -11.09 8.51 22.17
N TYR A 129 -10.18 8.12 21.28
CA TYR A 129 -10.51 7.75 19.91
C TYR A 129 -9.89 6.40 19.53
N ILE A 130 -10.74 5.48 19.07
CA ILE A 130 -10.32 4.28 18.36
C ILE A 130 -10.26 4.63 16.88
N GLY A 131 -9.08 4.55 16.29
CA GLY A 131 -8.79 4.98 14.94
C GLY A 131 -8.87 3.88 13.90
N LEU A 132 -9.30 4.24 12.70
CA LEU A 132 -9.06 3.44 11.50
C LEU A 132 -8.61 4.37 10.36
N LEU A 133 -7.37 4.19 9.93
CA LEU A 133 -6.76 4.93 8.82
C LEU A 133 -6.82 4.10 7.54
N GLY A 134 -7.35 4.69 6.49
CA GLY A 134 -7.37 4.10 5.16
C GLY A 134 -8.70 4.29 4.46
N ARG A 135 -8.79 3.73 3.24
CA ARG A 135 -10.00 3.82 2.42
C ARG A 135 -11.23 3.32 3.15
N ILE A 136 -12.38 3.91 2.88
CA ILE A 136 -13.66 3.41 3.37
C ILE A 136 -14.13 2.31 2.41
N ASP A 137 -13.81 1.06 2.74
CA ASP A 137 -14.10 -0.11 1.92
C ASP A 137 -14.21 -1.40 2.77
N PRO A 138 -14.85 -2.48 2.27
CA PRO A 138 -15.06 -3.70 3.05
C PRO A 138 -13.80 -4.34 3.62
N MET A 139 -12.66 -4.24 2.91
CA MET A 139 -11.38 -4.84 3.35
C MET A 139 -10.75 -4.08 4.51
N LYS A 140 -11.18 -2.84 4.77
CA LYS A 140 -10.66 -2.00 5.85
C LYS A 140 -11.42 -2.18 7.16
N GLY A 141 -12.62 -2.76 7.12
CA GLY A 141 -13.28 -3.29 8.32
C GLY A 141 -14.02 -2.25 9.18
N GLN A 142 -14.39 -1.10 8.62
CA GLN A 142 -15.14 -0.06 9.34
C GLN A 142 -16.44 -0.61 9.94
N ALA A 143 -17.22 -1.36 9.16
CA ALA A 143 -18.47 -1.96 9.61
C ALA A 143 -18.28 -2.89 10.82
N LEU A 144 -17.21 -3.70 10.82
CA LEU A 144 -16.89 -4.59 11.94
C LEU A 144 -16.54 -3.80 13.20
N LEU A 145 -15.76 -2.72 13.06
CA LEU A 145 -15.38 -1.87 14.18
C LEU A 145 -16.59 -1.12 14.76
N ILE A 146 -17.51 -0.63 13.92
CA ILE A 146 -18.76 0.01 14.36
C ILE A 146 -19.61 -0.98 15.16
N GLU A 147 -19.79 -2.21 14.64
CA GLU A 147 -20.56 -3.25 15.33
C GLU A 147 -19.94 -3.59 16.69
N ALA A 148 -18.63 -3.81 16.73
CA ALA A 148 -17.90 -4.12 17.96
C ALA A 148 -18.00 -2.97 18.97
N PHE A 149 -17.86 -1.73 18.52
CA PHE A 149 -17.97 -0.56 19.37
C PHE A 149 -19.40 -0.33 19.88
N GLY A 150 -20.42 -0.59 19.06
CA GLY A 150 -21.83 -0.52 19.47
C GLY A 150 -22.15 -1.39 20.69
N ARG A 151 -21.55 -2.58 20.76
CA ARG A 151 -21.66 -3.49 21.92
C ARG A 151 -20.96 -2.96 23.18
N LEU A 152 -20.00 -2.04 23.03
CA LEU A 152 -19.16 -1.53 24.11
C LEU A 152 -19.45 -0.07 24.49
N LYS A 153 -20.25 0.66 23.69
CA LYS A 153 -20.45 2.12 23.80
C LYS A 153 -20.87 2.60 25.19
N ASN A 154 -21.71 1.82 25.87
CA ASN A 154 -22.24 2.15 27.20
C ASN A 154 -21.22 1.91 28.32
N ARG A 155 -20.31 0.93 28.15
CA ARG A 155 -19.21 0.67 29.09
C ARG A 155 -18.11 1.72 28.97
N PHE A 156 -17.97 2.35 27.80
CA PHE A 156 -16.91 3.30 27.48
C PHE A 156 -17.48 4.63 26.98
N PRO A 157 -18.16 5.43 27.83
CA PRO A 157 -18.86 6.65 27.42
C PRO A 157 -17.94 7.79 26.94
N ASN A 158 -16.65 7.72 27.27
CA ASN A 158 -15.65 8.71 26.84
C ASN A 158 -14.90 8.35 25.55
N TRP A 159 -15.23 7.20 24.94
CA TRP A 159 -14.57 6.73 23.73
C TRP A 159 -15.38 7.03 22.48
N ASN A 160 -14.72 7.27 21.35
CA ASN A 160 -15.32 7.55 20.05
C ASN A 160 -14.58 6.77 18.97
N LEU A 161 -15.15 6.68 17.78
CA LEU A 161 -14.48 6.18 16.59
C LEU A 161 -14.01 7.34 15.72
N LEU A 162 -12.81 7.19 15.15
CA LEU A 162 -12.25 8.12 14.18
C LEU A 162 -11.84 7.37 12.91
N PHE A 163 -12.49 7.68 11.81
CA PHE A 163 -12.17 7.14 10.50
C PHE A 163 -11.54 8.22 9.64
N VAL A 164 -10.33 7.97 9.14
CA VAL A 164 -9.57 8.93 8.33
C VAL A 164 -9.25 8.31 6.98
N GLY A 165 -9.79 8.90 5.92
CA GLY A 165 -9.59 8.41 4.56
C GLY A 165 -10.78 8.68 3.65
N GLU A 166 -10.58 8.46 2.36
CA GLU A 166 -11.61 8.65 1.35
C GLU A 166 -12.31 7.35 0.97
N THR A 167 -13.55 7.46 0.54
CA THR A 167 -14.21 6.42 -0.26
C THR A 167 -13.52 6.40 -1.63
N SER A 168 -13.34 5.22 -2.24
CA SER A 168 -12.78 5.18 -3.59
C SER A 168 -13.74 5.81 -4.60
N LEU A 169 -13.44 7.03 -5.03
CA LEU A 169 -13.75 7.75 -6.30
C LEU A 169 -15.15 7.62 -6.95
N HIS A 170 -16.11 6.86 -6.41
CA HIS A 170 -17.45 6.64 -6.97
C HIS A 170 -18.50 6.96 -5.90
N LEU A 171 -18.55 8.25 -5.59
CA LEU A 171 -19.09 8.88 -4.39
C LEU A 171 -20.62 8.92 -4.20
N LYS A 172 -21.45 8.19 -4.97
CA LYS A 172 -22.93 8.23 -4.78
C LYS A 172 -23.65 6.88 -4.85
N THR A 173 -22.93 5.80 -5.11
CA THR A 173 -23.52 4.47 -5.38
C THR A 173 -22.86 3.33 -4.60
N ASP A 174 -21.90 3.64 -3.73
CA ASP A 174 -21.19 2.61 -2.97
C ASP A 174 -22.09 2.03 -1.88
N VAL A 175 -22.56 0.81 -2.13
CA VAL A 175 -23.34 -0.04 -1.23
C VAL A 175 -22.67 -0.13 0.15
N TYR A 176 -21.34 -0.11 0.21
CA TYR A 176 -20.62 -0.22 1.46
C TYR A 176 -20.76 1.02 2.33
N SER A 177 -20.61 2.21 1.74
CA SER A 177 -20.77 3.47 2.47
C SER A 177 -22.19 3.62 3.05
N LYS A 178 -23.22 3.18 2.30
CA LYS A 178 -24.60 3.13 2.82
C LYS A 178 -24.73 2.17 4.01
N LYS A 179 -24.20 0.95 3.88
CA LYS A 179 -24.19 -0.04 4.95
C LYS A 179 -23.51 0.47 6.22
N VAL A 180 -22.39 1.20 6.07
CA VAL A 180 -21.68 1.82 7.19
C VAL A 180 -22.56 2.85 7.89
N THR A 181 -23.20 3.76 7.14
CA THR A 181 -24.12 4.76 7.71
C THR A 181 -25.34 4.14 8.38
N GLU A 182 -25.95 3.13 7.75
CA GLU A 182 -27.07 2.37 8.33
C GLU A 182 -26.68 1.72 9.66
N GLU A 183 -25.50 1.11 9.73
CA GLU A 183 -25.01 0.48 10.96
C GLU A 183 -24.75 1.52 12.07
N ILE A 184 -24.20 2.69 11.74
CA ILE A 184 -24.01 3.78 12.70
C ILE A 184 -25.36 4.23 13.27
N ASN A 185 -26.36 4.41 12.42
CA ASN A 185 -27.70 4.83 12.85
C ASN A 185 -28.37 3.74 13.69
N ARG A 186 -28.30 2.48 13.26
CA ARG A 186 -28.85 1.33 13.98
C ARG A 186 -28.27 1.18 15.38
N GLN A 187 -26.99 1.51 15.54
CA GLN A 187 -26.28 1.48 16.82
C GLN A 187 -26.35 2.80 17.59
N GLU A 188 -27.05 3.82 17.08
CA GLU A 188 -27.14 5.18 17.65
C GLU A 188 -25.76 5.79 17.96
N LEU A 189 -24.83 5.66 17.00
CA LEU A 189 -23.44 6.08 17.14
C LEU A 189 -23.12 7.38 16.39
N THR A 190 -24.11 8.09 15.85
CA THR A 190 -23.93 9.26 14.98
C THR A 190 -23.03 10.34 15.60
N GLU A 191 -23.18 10.62 16.90
CA GLU A 191 -22.33 11.60 17.61
C GLU A 191 -21.00 11.03 18.11
N ARG A 192 -20.80 9.72 17.98
CA ARG A 192 -19.66 8.96 18.50
C ARG A 192 -18.73 8.47 17.39
N VAL A 193 -19.07 8.71 16.12
CA VAL A 193 -18.23 8.36 14.96
C VAL A 193 -17.89 9.64 14.20
N ARG A 194 -16.60 9.89 13.98
CA ARG A 194 -16.12 11.00 13.17
C ARG A 194 -15.43 10.46 11.93
N PHE A 195 -15.76 11.04 10.78
CA PHE A 195 -15.09 10.80 9.51
C PHE A 195 -14.29 12.05 9.13
N LEU A 196 -13.02 11.87 8.81
CA LEU A 196 -12.16 12.89 8.25
C LEU A 196 -11.70 12.46 6.85
N PRO A 197 -11.46 13.42 5.95
CA PRO A 197 -10.97 13.11 4.60
C PRO A 197 -9.57 12.48 4.64
N PHE A 198 -9.10 12.06 3.47
CA PHE A 198 -7.73 11.59 3.31
C PHE A 198 -6.72 12.66 3.77
N THR A 199 -5.63 12.21 4.39
CA THR A 199 -4.52 13.07 4.83
C THR A 199 -3.19 12.54 4.30
N ASN A 200 -2.34 13.46 3.86
CA ASN A 200 -0.94 13.18 3.52
C ASN A 200 -0.04 13.16 4.76
N GLU A 201 -0.59 13.44 5.95
CA GLU A 201 0.12 13.48 7.23
C GLU A 201 -0.38 12.36 8.16
N PRO A 202 -0.05 11.09 7.87
CA PRO A 202 -0.55 9.95 8.65
C PRO A 202 -0.13 10.01 10.13
N TRP A 203 0.98 10.67 10.46
CA TRP A 203 1.41 10.86 11.85
C TRP A 203 0.37 11.59 12.70
N LYS A 204 -0.43 12.51 12.11
CA LYS A 204 -1.52 13.19 12.80
C LYS A 204 -2.62 12.24 13.23
N PHE A 205 -2.90 11.21 12.41
CA PHE A 205 -3.85 10.16 12.79
C PHE A 205 -3.40 9.45 14.07
N PHE A 206 -2.14 9.02 14.11
CA PHE A 206 -1.58 8.37 15.31
C PHE A 206 -1.48 9.33 16.52
N ALA A 207 -1.34 10.64 16.28
CA ALA A 207 -1.39 11.64 17.35
C ALA A 207 -2.81 11.75 17.94
N ALA A 208 -3.84 11.75 17.08
CA ALA A 208 -5.22 11.94 17.46
C ALA A 208 -5.89 10.71 18.11
N THR A 209 -5.34 9.51 17.88
CA THR A 209 -5.93 8.25 18.33
C THR A 209 -5.30 7.70 19.61
N ASP A 210 -6.05 6.85 20.29
CA ASP A 210 -5.69 6.13 21.51
C ASP A 210 -5.44 4.65 21.26
N VAL A 211 -6.14 4.12 20.27
CA VAL A 211 -6.11 2.73 19.80
C VAL A 211 -6.15 2.74 18.28
#